data_AF-A0A3D0UUB1-F1
#
_entry.id   AF-A0A3D0UUB1-F1
#
_cell.length_a   1.000
_cell.length_b   1.000
_cell.length_c   1.000
_cell.angle_alpha   90.00
_cell.angle_beta   90.00
_cell.angle_gamma   90.00
#
_symmetry.space_group_name_H-M   'P 1'
#
loop_
_entity.id
_entity.type
_entity.pdbx_description
1 polymer ?
#
loop_
_entity_poly.entity_id
_entity_poly.type
_entity_poly.pdbx_seq_one_letter_code
_entity_poly.pdbx_strand_id
1 'polypeptide(L)'
;MVKYGIVDGQRPKFYPDNFLRKYEMIMMVVKYSLYQQDQQIPQIVFSSRGWFADVAQNLSYAPYIAYADQQGWLEGLIQTKDQTKYFYPNKFLVKQTVCDFLQVACDDLENIESDITRAEFAHLLV
;
A
#
# COMPACT_ATOMS: atom_id res chain seq x y z
N MET A 1 17.37 -13.03 3.77
CA MET A 1 16.24 -13.65 3.05
C MET A 1 15.02 -12.78 3.29
N VAL A 2 14.55 -12.04 2.27
CA VAL A 2 13.26 -11.32 2.35
C VAL A 2 12.18 -12.40 2.21
N LYS A 3 11.68 -12.91 3.33
CA LYS A 3 10.92 -14.16 3.36
C LYS A 3 9.47 -14.04 2.82
N TYR A 4 9.02 -12.83 2.47
CA TYR A 4 7.62 -12.55 2.13
C TYR A 4 7.41 -11.53 0.99
N GLY A 5 8.47 -11.15 0.27
CA GLY A 5 8.37 -10.15 -0.82
C GLY A 5 8.05 -8.71 -0.38
N ILE A 6 7.74 -8.45 0.89
CA ILE A 6 7.35 -7.13 1.42
C ILE A 6 8.52 -6.16 1.56
N VAL A 7 9.74 -6.65 1.84
CA VAL A 7 10.96 -5.83 1.89
C VAL A 7 11.61 -5.85 0.52
N ASP A 8 11.70 -4.69 -0.14
CA ASP A 8 12.40 -4.62 -1.41
C ASP A 8 13.91 -4.78 -1.22
N GLY A 9 14.45 -5.94 -1.58
CA GLY A 9 15.89 -6.24 -1.48
C GLY A 9 16.77 -5.41 -2.43
N GLN A 10 16.17 -4.69 -3.39
CA GLN A 10 16.88 -3.74 -4.25
C GLN A 10 17.05 -2.37 -3.56
N ARG A 11 16.29 -2.08 -2.49
CA ARG A 11 16.50 -0.87 -1.68
C ARG A 11 17.73 -1.06 -0.79
N PRO A 12 18.61 -0.04 -0.70
CA PRO A 12 19.80 -0.13 0.14
C PRO A 12 19.47 -0.30 1.63
N LYS A 13 18.29 0.19 2.07
CA LYS A 13 17.79 0.10 3.46
C LYS A 13 16.26 0.08 3.50
N PHE A 14 15.70 -0.63 4.48
CA PHE A 14 14.24 -0.71 4.73
C PHE A 14 13.69 0.51 5.49
N TYR A 15 14.49 1.10 6.40
CA TYR A 15 14.11 2.20 7.29
C TYR A 15 12.88 1.88 8.16
N PRO A 16 13.00 0.94 9.11
CA PRO A 16 11.88 0.44 9.92
C PRO A 16 11.12 1.53 10.68
N ASP A 17 11.84 2.54 11.17
CA ASP A 17 11.28 3.61 12.02
C ASP A 17 10.61 4.74 11.23
N ASN A 18 10.69 4.71 9.89
CA ASN A 18 10.01 5.72 9.07
C ASN A 18 8.51 5.45 9.04
N PHE A 19 7.72 6.52 9.07
CA PHE A 19 6.28 6.42 8.85
C PHE A 19 5.94 5.86 7.47
N LEU A 20 4.93 5.01 7.45
CA LEU A 20 4.43 4.32 6.27
C LEU A 20 3.63 5.29 5.41
N ARG A 21 4.05 5.46 4.15
CA ARG A 21 3.23 6.15 3.17
C ARG A 21 2.22 5.21 2.57
N LYS A 22 1.09 5.76 2.15
CA LYS A 22 -0.02 5.01 1.58
C LYS A 22 0.36 4.14 0.37
N TYR A 23 1.20 4.63 -0.53
CA TYR A 23 1.67 3.82 -1.66
C TYR A 23 2.53 2.62 -1.20
N GLU A 24 3.27 2.78 -0.10
CA GLU A 24 4.14 1.72 0.45
C GLU A 24 3.29 0.60 1.04
N MET A 25 2.23 0.95 1.77
CA MET A 25 1.25 -0.01 2.27
C MET A 25 0.69 -0.87 1.14
N ILE A 26 0.15 -0.23 0.09
CA ILE A 26 -0.45 -0.94 -1.05
C ILE A 26 0.56 -1.81 -1.77
N MET A 27 1.77 -1.29 -2.02
CA MET A 27 2.82 -2.07 -2.67
C MET A 27 3.19 -3.32 -1.87
N MET A 28 3.32 -3.21 -0.54
CA MET A 28 3.65 -4.36 0.31
C MET A 28 2.51 -5.37 0.40
N VAL A 29 1.26 -4.93 0.56
CA VAL A 29 0.07 -5.81 0.58
C VAL A 29 -0.07 -6.59 -0.73
N VAL A 30 0.05 -5.90 -1.87
CA VAL A 30 -0.04 -6.55 -3.18
C VAL A 30 1.10 -7.55 -3.37
N LYS A 31 2.35 -7.19 -3.02
CA LYS A 31 3.48 -8.11 -3.10
C LYS A 31 3.29 -9.34 -2.21
N TYR A 32 2.80 -9.15 -0.99
CA TYR A 32 2.52 -10.24 -0.06
C TYR A 32 1.43 -11.18 -0.60
N SER A 33 0.30 -10.61 -1.05
CA SER A 33 -0.82 -11.37 -1.59
C SER A 33 -0.44 -12.19 -2.83
N LEU A 34 0.33 -11.61 -3.74
CA LEU A 34 0.83 -12.30 -4.93
C LEU A 34 1.84 -13.39 -4.57
N TYR A 35 2.73 -13.14 -3.62
CA TYR A 35 3.69 -14.13 -3.12
C TYR A 35 3.00 -15.35 -2.51
N GLN A 36 1.94 -15.15 -1.71
CA GLN A 36 1.15 -16.25 -1.12
C GLN A 36 0.46 -17.12 -2.18
N GLN A 37 0.32 -16.62 -3.41
CA GLN A 37 -0.32 -17.32 -4.54
C GLN A 37 0.71 -17.83 -5.57
N ASP A 38 2.00 -17.70 -5.31
CA ASP A 38 3.08 -17.95 -6.27
C ASP A 38 2.91 -17.17 -7.60
N GLN A 39 2.36 -15.95 -7.52
CA GLN A 39 2.10 -15.07 -8.65
C GLN A 39 3.05 -13.87 -8.71
N GLN A 40 3.15 -13.28 -9.90
CA GLN A 40 3.76 -11.98 -10.11
C GLN A 40 2.68 -10.95 -10.45
N ILE A 41 3.01 -9.67 -10.31
CA ILE A 41 2.09 -8.62 -10.72
C ILE A 41 1.83 -8.76 -12.23
N PRO A 42 0.57 -8.86 -12.67
CA PRO A 42 0.26 -8.95 -14.09
C PRO A 42 0.68 -7.66 -14.79
N GLN A 43 0.87 -7.73 -16.11
CA GLN A 43 1.13 -6.54 -16.90
C GLN A 43 -0.05 -5.56 -16.79
N ILE A 44 0.18 -4.40 -16.18
CA ILE A 44 -0.84 -3.35 -16.08
C ILE A 44 -0.74 -2.44 -17.30
N VAL A 45 -1.85 -2.34 -18.04
CA VAL A 45 -2.00 -1.35 -19.11
C VAL A 45 -2.68 -0.12 -18.53
N PHE A 46 -1.95 0.97 -18.39
CA PHE A 46 -2.52 2.24 -17.95
C PHE A 46 -3.30 2.90 -19.09
N SER A 47 -4.49 3.39 -18.78
CA SER A 47 -5.24 4.23 -19.72
C SER A 47 -4.55 5.58 -19.89
N SER A 48 -4.74 6.22 -21.04
CA SER A 48 -4.16 7.54 -21.33
C SER A 48 -4.57 8.63 -20.34
N ARG A 49 -5.71 8.47 -19.65
CA ARG A 49 -6.22 9.42 -18.65
C ARG A 49 -5.84 9.08 -17.20
N GLY A 50 -5.16 7.97 -16.96
CA GLY A 50 -4.82 7.52 -15.60
C GLY A 50 -6.03 7.09 -14.78
N TRP A 51 -5.74 6.35 -13.70
CA TRP A 51 -6.77 5.82 -12.81
C TRP A 51 -7.06 6.78 -11.64
N PHE A 52 -6.03 7.54 -11.25
CA PHE A 52 -6.08 8.57 -10.22
C PHE A 52 -5.38 9.81 -10.75
N ALA A 53 -5.92 10.99 -10.45
CA ALA A 53 -5.37 12.26 -10.94
C ALA A 53 -3.99 12.59 -10.34
N ASP A 54 -3.66 12.01 -9.19
CA ASP A 54 -2.46 12.30 -8.40
C ASP A 54 -1.48 11.11 -8.31
N VAL A 55 -1.66 10.10 -9.17
CA VAL A 55 -0.73 8.98 -9.32
C VAL A 55 -0.04 9.07 -10.68
N ALA A 56 1.23 9.48 -10.66
CA ALA A 56 2.05 9.47 -11.86
C ALA A 56 2.35 8.03 -12.30
N GLN A 57 1.97 7.71 -13.54
CA GLN A 57 2.00 6.33 -14.07
C GLN A 57 3.41 5.78 -14.27
N ASN A 58 4.42 6.64 -14.39
CA ASN A 58 5.83 6.27 -14.56
C ASN A 58 6.52 5.88 -13.24
N LEU A 59 5.85 6.00 -12.10
CA LEU A 59 6.43 5.65 -10.80
C LEU A 59 6.30 4.15 -10.54
N SER A 60 7.32 3.58 -9.88
CA SER A 60 7.43 2.14 -9.66
C SER A 60 6.28 1.54 -8.84
N TYR A 61 5.59 2.33 -8.04
CA TYR A 61 4.45 1.88 -7.23
C TYR A 61 3.12 1.92 -8.00
N ALA A 62 3.05 2.61 -9.15
CA ALA A 62 1.79 2.82 -9.87
C ALA A 62 1.11 1.49 -10.30
N PRO A 63 1.85 0.46 -10.77
CA PRO A 63 1.22 -0.82 -11.14
C PRO A 63 0.52 -1.50 -9.96
N TYR A 64 1.09 -1.40 -8.75
CA TYR A 64 0.52 -2.00 -7.55
C TYR A 64 -0.78 -1.30 -7.12
N ILE A 65 -0.82 0.03 -7.24
CA ILE A 65 -2.05 0.79 -6.99
C ILE A 65 -3.14 0.42 -7.99
N ALA A 66 -2.80 0.35 -9.28
CA ALA A 66 -3.75 -0.06 -10.31
C ALA A 66 -4.26 -1.49 -10.07
N TYR A 67 -3.36 -2.44 -9.78
CA TYR A 67 -3.77 -3.80 -9.44
C TYR A 67 -4.74 -3.81 -8.24
N ALA A 68 -4.42 -3.10 -7.15
CA ALA A 68 -5.27 -3.04 -5.96
C ALA A 68 -6.65 -2.41 -6.23
N ASP A 69 -6.74 -1.38 -7.08
CA ASP A 69 -8.03 -0.79 -7.48
C ASP A 69 -8.86 -1.77 -8.33
N GLN A 70 -8.20 -2.53 -9.22
CA GLN A 70 -8.83 -3.59 -10.02
C GLN A 70 -9.44 -4.70 -9.16
N GLN A 71 -8.81 -5.01 -8.03
CA GLN A 71 -9.31 -5.97 -7.05
C GLN A 71 -10.35 -5.37 -6.09
N GLY A 72 -10.64 -4.07 -6.18
CA GLY A 72 -11.57 -3.36 -5.29
C GLY A 72 -11.02 -3.08 -3.89
N TRP A 73 -9.71 -3.26 -3.65
CA TRP A 73 -9.13 -3.14 -2.31
C TRP A 73 -9.03 -1.70 -1.82
N LEU A 74 -9.03 -0.72 -2.73
CA LEU A 74 -8.80 0.69 -2.37
C LEU A 74 -10.05 1.41 -1.88
N GLU A 75 -11.16 0.70 -1.68
CA GLU A 75 -12.37 1.26 -1.06
C GLU A 75 -12.04 1.85 0.33
N GLY A 76 -12.62 3.01 0.65
CA GLY A 76 -12.31 3.76 1.88
C GLY A 76 -10.96 4.48 1.90
N LEU A 77 -10.03 4.11 1.01
CA LEU A 77 -8.77 4.81 0.84
C LEU A 77 -8.88 5.94 -0.19
N ILE A 78 -9.69 5.80 -1.24
CA ILE A 78 -9.76 6.79 -2.32
C ILE A 78 -10.68 7.97 -1.95
N GLN A 79 -10.33 9.17 -2.40
CA GLN A 79 -11.22 10.33 -2.35
C GLN A 79 -11.74 10.63 -3.75
N THR A 80 -13.05 10.82 -3.90
CA THR A 80 -13.65 11.28 -5.15
C THR A 80 -14.09 12.72 -5.00
N LYS A 81 -13.62 13.59 -5.90
CA LYS A 81 -14.03 15.00 -6.00
C LYS A 81 -14.32 15.32 -7.45
N ASP A 82 -15.50 15.86 -7.75
CA ASP A 82 -15.92 16.22 -9.12
C ASP A 82 -15.73 15.06 -10.12
N GLN A 83 -16.16 13.86 -9.75
CA GLN A 83 -15.98 12.60 -10.50
C GLN A 83 -14.52 12.17 -10.73
N THR A 84 -13.55 12.90 -10.16
CA THR A 84 -12.12 12.61 -10.24
C THR A 84 -11.67 11.86 -8.99
N LYS A 85 -11.02 10.72 -9.17
CA LYS A 85 -10.45 9.92 -8.09
C LYS A 85 -9.05 10.41 -7.71
N TYR A 86 -8.79 10.51 -6.42
CA TYR A 86 -7.51 10.86 -5.81
C TYR A 86 -7.10 9.76 -4.83
N PHE A 87 -5.82 9.36 -4.89
CA PHE A 87 -5.27 8.33 -4.02
C PHE A 87 -4.41 8.90 -2.89
N TYR A 88 -3.75 10.04 -3.10
CA TYR A 88 -2.77 10.66 -2.18
C TYR A 88 -1.63 9.72 -1.80
N PRO A 89 -0.78 9.31 -2.76
CA PRO A 89 0.21 8.25 -2.55
C PRO A 89 1.19 8.53 -1.40
N ASN A 90 1.57 9.79 -1.21
CA ASN A 90 2.54 10.20 -0.20
C ASN A 90 1.95 10.52 1.18
N LYS A 91 0.63 10.40 1.36
CA LYS A 91 -0.01 10.62 2.67
C LYS A 91 0.47 9.55 3.64
N PHE A 92 0.87 9.96 4.84
CA PHE A 92 1.10 9.03 5.94
C PHE A 92 -0.21 8.42 6.41
N LEU A 93 -0.14 7.19 6.92
CA LEU A 93 -1.29 6.46 7.39
C LEU A 93 -1.26 6.35 8.91
N VAL A 94 -2.42 6.59 9.50
CA VAL A 94 -2.68 6.34 10.90
C VAL A 94 -2.88 4.85 11.13
N LYS A 95 -2.41 4.32 12.26
CA LYS A 95 -2.50 2.90 12.64
C LYS A 95 -3.91 2.35 12.48
N GLN A 96 -4.92 3.05 12.98
CA GLN A 96 -6.33 2.65 12.83
C GLN A 96 -6.72 2.39 11.37
N THR A 97 -6.35 3.29 10.45
CA THR A 97 -6.66 3.15 9.02
C THR A 97 -6.03 1.89 8.43
N VAL A 98 -4.84 1.50 8.90
CA VAL A 98 -4.16 0.29 8.42
C VAL A 98 -4.83 -0.97 8.96
N CYS A 99 -5.18 -1.01 10.25
CA CYS A 99 -5.91 -2.16 10.80
C CYS A 99 -7.27 -2.34 10.13
N ASP A 100 -8.02 -1.25 9.94
CA ASP A 100 -9.33 -1.28 9.27
C ASP A 100 -9.19 -1.84 7.84
N PHE A 101 -8.15 -1.42 7.12
CA PHE A 101 -7.85 -1.90 5.78
C PHE A 101 -7.48 -3.39 5.77
N LEU A 102 -6.67 -3.84 6.72
CA LEU A 102 -6.24 -5.24 6.84
C LEU A 102 -7.29 -6.15 7.51
N GLN A 103 -8.36 -5.57 8.07
CA GLN A 103 -9.37 -6.27 8.89
C GLN A 103 -8.75 -7.05 10.06
N VAL A 104 -7.76 -6.46 10.72
CA VAL A 104 -7.08 -7.02 11.90
C VAL A 104 -7.36 -6.17 13.14
N ALA A 105 -7.24 -6.76 14.33
CA ALA A 105 -7.31 -6.00 15.57
C ALA A 105 -6.08 -5.08 15.71
N CYS A 106 -6.26 -3.88 16.25
CA CYS A 106 -5.15 -2.96 16.58
C CYS A 106 -4.65 -3.14 18.03
N ASP A 107 -5.06 -4.20 18.74
CA ASP A 107 -4.88 -4.31 20.20
C ASP A 107 -3.40 -4.26 20.62
N ASP A 108 -2.50 -4.73 19.76
CA ASP A 108 -1.05 -4.75 19.98
C ASP A 108 -0.36 -3.43 19.62
N LEU A 109 -1.09 -2.43 19.10
CA LEU A 109 -0.54 -1.13 18.71
C LEU A 109 -0.85 -0.06 19.75
N GLU A 110 0.21 0.52 20.32
CA GLU A 110 0.07 1.70 21.17
C GLU A 110 -0.37 2.93 20.35
N ASN A 111 -1.29 3.73 20.90
CA ASN A 111 -1.77 4.99 20.33
C ASN A 111 -2.24 4.85 18.86
N ILE A 112 -3.39 4.22 18.66
CA ILE A 112 -4.00 3.94 17.34
C ILE A 112 -4.24 5.18 16.45
N GLU A 113 -4.24 6.38 17.02
CA GLU A 113 -4.41 7.65 16.31
C GLU A 113 -3.09 8.20 15.71
N SER A 114 -1.95 7.59 16.06
CA SER A 114 -0.64 7.96 15.53
C SER A 114 -0.33 7.34 14.17
N ASP A 115 0.61 7.95 13.44
CA ASP A 115 1.13 7.40 12.20
C ASP A 115 1.82 6.04 12.44
N ILE A 116 1.56 5.07 11.57
CA ILE A 116 2.18 3.75 11.63
C ILE A 116 3.56 3.77 10.99
N THR A 117 4.53 3.13 11.63
CA THR A 117 5.87 2.91 11.08
C THR A 117 5.89 1.72 10.12
N ARG A 118 6.93 1.63 9.29
CA ARG A 118 7.13 0.48 8.40
C ARG A 118 7.34 -0.83 9.17
N ALA A 119 7.97 -0.78 10.34
CA ALA A 119 8.16 -1.96 11.19
C ALA A 119 6.85 -2.47 11.77
N GLU A 120 6.04 -1.59 12.36
CA GLU A 120 4.72 -1.95 12.90
C GLU A 120 3.85 -2.56 11.81
N PHE A 121 3.81 -1.94 10.62
CA PHE A 121 3.05 -2.49 9.52
C PHE A 121 3.57 -3.83 9.00
N ALA A 122 4.90 -4.00 8.91
CA ALA A 122 5.47 -5.29 8.53
C ALA A 122 5.13 -6.38 9.55
N HIS A 123 5.03 -6.04 10.83
CA HIS A 123 4.60 -6.97 11.90
C HIS A 123 3.12 -7.36 11.76
N LEU A 124 2.24 -6.44 11.36
CA LEU A 124 0.82 -6.77 11.11
C LEU A 124 0.60 -7.70 9.91
N LEU A 125 1.54 -7.72 8.95
CA LEU A 125 1.40 -8.49 7.70
C LEU A 125 1.85 -9.96 7.80
N VAL A 126 2.66 -10.33 8.81
CA VAL A 126 3.34 -11.64 8.91
C VAL A 126 3.10 -12.33 10.24
#